data_AF-A0A817R0Q7-F1
#
_entry.id   AF-A0A817R0Q7-F1
#
_cell.length_a   1.000
_cell.length_b   1.000
_cell.length_c   1.000
_cell.angle_alpha   90.00
_cell.angle_beta   90.00
_cell.angle_gamma   90.00
#
_symmetry.space_group_name_H-M   'P 1'
#
loop_
_entity.id
_entity.type
_entity.pdbx_description
1 polymer ?
#
loop_
_entity_poly.entity_id
_entity_poly.type
_entity_poly.pdbx_seq_one_letter_code
_entity_poly.pdbx_strand_id
1 'polypeptide(L)'
;MQRLIIKAAICAQEAKRLWIFFDEFNTTSSIELLKEITCERTLLGDSLPGNMVFLGACNPRRHRSNEKWMSFENNIGIKKDRYEMMKKLSDGKCLLYTVVPIPETMLEYIWDYGHLDQDTERVYIQTMLKTCPSLVKHEQLFNAFVPLVSQSQLFMRKIEDVSSVSLRDVTRFCRLYNWFHGSINIRSTNSSLPPLNVARRAAFAALFLCYYFRLPSVQFKYQYVDMLEESLTKSFSLVLMEKRFLIKQLEAEENELIDEMELPRGTAKNRALRENIFVLLVCIVNRIPVILCGKPGCSKTSAVQIVISNLNGKKSKKHI
;
A
#
# COMPACT_ATOMS: atom_id res chain seq x y z
N MET A 1 -15.37 -19.59 -18.88
CA MET A 1 -14.94 -19.67 -20.29
C MET A 1 -16.06 -19.54 -21.31
N GLN A 2 -17.19 -20.25 -21.18
CA GLN A 2 -18.29 -20.24 -22.17
C GLN A 2 -18.73 -18.83 -22.61
N ARG A 3 -18.86 -17.87 -21.69
CA ARG A 3 -19.17 -16.47 -22.04
C ARG A 3 -18.14 -15.82 -22.98
N LEU A 4 -16.86 -16.17 -22.86
CA LEU A 4 -15.79 -15.67 -23.72
C LEU A 4 -15.82 -16.33 -25.10
N ILE A 5 -16.18 -17.62 -25.18
CA ILE A 5 -16.38 -18.33 -26.45
C ILE A 5 -17.54 -17.72 -27.23
N ILE A 6 -18.66 -17.43 -26.57
CA ILE A 6 -19.80 -16.74 -27.21
C ILE A 6 -19.39 -15.35 -27.72
N LYS A 7 -18.65 -14.58 -26.90
CA LYS A 7 -18.10 -13.29 -27.34
C LYS A 7 -17.16 -13.42 -28.53
N ALA A 8 -16.32 -14.46 -28.56
CA ALA A 8 -15.42 -14.71 -29.68
C ALA A 8 -16.21 -14.98 -30.98
N ALA A 9 -17.30 -15.75 -30.92
CA ALA A 9 -18.17 -15.98 -32.07
C ALA A 9 -18.79 -14.68 -32.61
N ILE A 10 -19.24 -13.78 -31.73
CA ILE A 10 -19.77 -12.46 -32.12
C ILE A 10 -18.66 -11.63 -32.79
N CYS A 11 -17.46 -11.56 -32.18
CA CYS A 11 -16.34 -10.84 -32.79
C CYS A 11 -15.96 -11.40 -34.16
N ALA A 12 -16.05 -12.72 -34.36
CA ALA A 12 -15.73 -13.36 -35.63
C ALA A 12 -16.66 -12.92 -36.78
N GLN A 13 -17.95 -12.68 -36.49
CA GLN A 13 -18.91 -12.17 -37.48
C GLN A 13 -18.52 -10.79 -38.02
N GLU A 14 -17.82 -10.00 -37.21
CA GLU A 14 -17.29 -8.68 -37.60
C GLU A 14 -15.82 -8.72 -38.06
N ALA A 15 -15.28 -9.91 -38.35
CA ALA A 15 -13.86 -10.13 -38.66
C ALA A 15 -12.89 -9.59 -37.59
N LYS A 16 -13.32 -9.56 -36.32
CA LYS A 16 -12.53 -9.10 -35.16
C LYS A 16 -11.98 -10.26 -34.34
N ARG A 17 -10.87 -9.99 -33.64
CA ARG A 17 -10.26 -10.89 -32.66
C ARG A 17 -10.67 -10.51 -31.25
N LEU A 18 -10.88 -11.51 -30.39
CA LEU A 18 -11.13 -11.31 -28.96
C LEU A 18 -9.81 -11.46 -28.19
N TRP A 19 -9.34 -10.38 -27.58
CA TRP A 19 -8.15 -10.39 -26.75
C TRP A 19 -8.51 -10.64 -25.29
N ILE A 20 -7.83 -11.59 -24.66
CA ILE A 20 -8.02 -11.97 -23.26
C ILE A 20 -6.68 -11.83 -22.56
N PHE A 21 -6.67 -11.03 -21.49
CA PHE A 21 -5.48 -10.78 -20.69
C PHE A 21 -5.63 -11.41 -19.31
N PHE A 22 -4.68 -12.28 -18.96
CA PHE A 22 -4.55 -12.89 -17.64
C PHE A 22 -3.50 -12.12 -16.83
N ASP A 23 -3.95 -11.25 -15.94
CA ASP A 23 -3.04 -10.55 -15.03
C ASP A 23 -2.65 -11.45 -13.85
N GLU A 24 -1.39 -11.34 -13.40
CA GLU A 24 -0.81 -12.12 -12.31
C GLU A 24 -1.13 -13.64 -12.37
N PHE A 25 -1.07 -14.24 -13.56
CA PHE A 25 -1.67 -15.55 -13.84
C PHE A 25 -1.08 -16.72 -13.02
N ASN A 26 0.16 -16.58 -12.55
CA ASN A 26 0.82 -17.60 -11.73
C ASN A 26 0.48 -17.52 -10.24
N THR A 27 -0.56 -16.77 -9.86
CA THR A 27 -1.10 -16.72 -8.50
C THR A 27 -2.24 -17.74 -8.26
N THR A 28 -2.68 -18.45 -9.30
CA THR A 28 -3.67 -19.54 -9.19
C THR A 28 -3.00 -20.92 -9.17
N SER A 29 -3.59 -21.86 -8.42
CA SER A 29 -3.20 -23.28 -8.47
C SER A 29 -3.60 -23.96 -9.78
N SER A 30 -4.47 -23.34 -10.57
CA SER A 30 -4.96 -23.84 -11.86
C SER A 30 -4.09 -23.40 -13.03
N ILE A 31 -2.76 -23.31 -12.84
CA ILE A 31 -1.84 -22.85 -13.88
C ILE A 31 -1.79 -23.80 -15.08
N GLU A 32 -2.05 -25.09 -14.85
CA GLU A 32 -2.12 -26.11 -15.91
C GLU A 32 -3.28 -25.86 -16.87
N LEU A 33 -4.43 -25.39 -16.37
CA LEU A 33 -5.55 -25.00 -17.22
C LEU A 33 -5.21 -23.76 -18.06
N LEU A 34 -4.43 -22.83 -17.51
CA LEU A 34 -3.96 -21.68 -18.27
C LEU A 34 -2.97 -22.11 -19.36
N LYS A 35 -2.04 -23.03 -19.05
CA LYS A 35 -1.13 -23.64 -20.01
C LYS A 35 -1.89 -24.31 -21.14
N GLU A 36 -2.95 -25.07 -20.83
CA GLU A 36 -3.83 -25.69 -21.82
C GLU A 36 -4.44 -24.61 -22.75
N ILE A 37 -5.04 -23.57 -22.17
CA ILE A 37 -5.68 -22.47 -22.91
C ILE A 37 -4.68 -21.73 -23.81
N THR A 38 -3.49 -21.40 -23.30
CA THR A 38 -2.53 -20.53 -23.98
C THR A 38 -1.66 -21.28 -24.98
N CYS A 39 -1.15 -22.46 -24.61
CA CYS A 39 -0.19 -23.21 -25.41
C CYS A 39 -0.89 -24.25 -26.30
N GLU A 40 -1.84 -25.01 -25.76
CA GLU A 40 -2.51 -26.11 -26.47
C GLU A 40 -3.78 -25.66 -27.19
N ARG A 41 -4.27 -24.45 -26.89
CA ARG A 41 -5.47 -23.88 -27.50
C ARG A 41 -6.72 -24.73 -27.25
N THR A 42 -6.76 -25.43 -26.12
CA THR A 42 -7.89 -26.22 -25.65
C THR A 42 -8.33 -25.81 -24.24
N LEU A 43 -9.52 -26.22 -23.83
CA LEU A 43 -9.94 -26.18 -22.45
C LEU A 43 -10.70 -27.46 -22.11
N LEU A 44 -10.18 -28.24 -21.15
CA LEU A 44 -10.72 -29.56 -20.80
C LEU A 44 -10.82 -30.48 -22.02
N GLY A 45 -9.88 -30.36 -22.97
CA GLY A 45 -9.83 -31.12 -24.22
C GLY A 45 -10.61 -30.52 -25.39
N ASP A 46 -11.48 -29.53 -25.16
CA ASP A 46 -12.24 -28.89 -26.24
C ASP A 46 -11.45 -27.75 -26.91
N SER A 47 -11.42 -27.73 -28.24
CA SER A 47 -10.69 -26.71 -29.00
C SER A 47 -11.30 -25.31 -28.86
N LEU A 48 -10.44 -24.30 -28.70
CA LEU A 48 -10.84 -22.90 -28.54
C LEU A 48 -10.93 -22.17 -29.90
N PRO A 49 -11.92 -21.27 -30.09
CA PRO A 49 -12.09 -20.50 -31.33
C PRO A 49 -10.81 -19.77 -31.77
N GLY A 50 -10.44 -19.94 -33.04
CA GLY A 50 -9.19 -19.44 -33.63
C GLY A 50 -8.98 -17.92 -33.54
N ASN A 51 -10.05 -17.13 -33.38
CA ASN A 51 -9.98 -15.67 -33.28
C ASN A 51 -9.76 -15.15 -31.84
N MET A 52 -9.60 -16.04 -30.87
CA MET A 52 -9.22 -15.67 -29.51
C MET A 52 -7.70 -15.47 -29.43
N VAL A 53 -7.25 -14.39 -28.80
CA VAL A 53 -5.84 -14.09 -28.55
C VAL A 53 -5.64 -14.01 -27.05
N PHE A 54 -4.70 -14.79 -26.53
CA PHE A 54 -4.41 -14.85 -25.09
C PHE A 54 -3.09 -14.15 -24.80
N LEU A 55 -3.11 -13.28 -23.82
CA LEU A 55 -1.94 -12.62 -23.24
C LEU A 55 -1.93 -12.91 -21.74
N GLY A 56 -0.74 -13.01 -21.15
CA GLY A 56 -0.59 -13.21 -19.71
C GLY A 56 0.56 -12.39 -19.15
N ALA A 57 0.37 -11.87 -17.94
CA ALA A 57 1.44 -11.34 -17.11
C ALA A 57 1.61 -12.25 -15.89
N CYS A 58 2.85 -12.61 -15.56
CA CYS A 58 3.18 -13.39 -14.37
C CYS A 58 4.13 -12.64 -13.45
N ASN A 59 4.04 -12.93 -12.15
CA ASN A 59 4.94 -12.40 -11.16
C ASN A 59 6.21 -13.27 -11.06
N PRO A 60 7.42 -12.69 -11.02
CA PRO A 60 8.65 -13.47 -10.92
C PRO A 60 8.73 -14.22 -9.58
N ARG A 61 9.27 -15.44 -9.61
CA ARG A 61 9.57 -16.20 -8.38
C ARG A 61 10.78 -15.57 -7.69
N ARG A 62 10.60 -15.13 -6.45
CA ARG A 62 11.68 -14.49 -5.68
C ARG A 62 11.83 -15.06 -4.29
N HIS A 63 13.08 -15.20 -3.89
CA HIS A 63 13.47 -15.59 -2.55
C HIS A 63 13.64 -14.34 -1.68
N ARG A 64 13.18 -14.42 -0.43
CA ARG A 64 13.35 -13.36 0.55
C ARG A 64 14.79 -13.39 1.06
N SER A 65 15.57 -12.33 0.82
CA SER A 65 17.00 -12.25 1.18
C SER A 65 17.27 -11.56 2.52
N ASN A 66 16.29 -10.89 3.14
CA ASN A 66 16.52 -10.08 4.35
C ASN A 66 16.12 -10.80 5.65
N GLU A 67 17.11 -11.36 6.36
CA GLU A 67 16.96 -12.08 7.63
C GLU A 67 16.26 -11.25 8.73
N LYS A 68 16.42 -9.92 8.71
CA LYS A 68 15.85 -9.02 9.73
C LYS A 68 14.32 -8.99 9.71
N TRP A 69 13.67 -9.19 8.57
CA TRP A 69 12.21 -9.27 8.47
C TRP A 69 11.66 -10.64 8.87
N MET A 70 12.41 -11.70 8.57
CA MET A 70 12.02 -13.06 8.96
C MET A 70 11.93 -13.19 10.49
N SER A 71 12.83 -12.53 11.23
CA SER A 71 12.78 -12.53 12.69
C SER A 71 11.57 -11.74 13.26
N PHE A 72 11.10 -10.70 12.57
CA PHE A 72 9.89 -9.96 12.95
C PHE A 72 8.62 -10.78 12.74
N GLU A 73 8.45 -11.43 11.58
CA GLU A 73 7.29 -12.29 11.30
C GLU A 73 7.20 -13.47 12.28
N ASN A 74 8.33 -14.11 12.57
CA ASN A 74 8.41 -15.21 13.54
C ASN A 74 8.01 -14.75 14.95
N ASN A 75 8.31 -13.50 15.34
CA ASN A 75 7.98 -12.94 16.64
C ASN A 75 6.50 -12.53 16.82
N ILE A 76 5.75 -12.39 15.72
CA ILE A 76 4.31 -12.03 15.76
C ILE A 76 3.43 -13.29 15.73
N GLY A 77 4.01 -14.46 15.44
CA GLY A 77 3.27 -15.73 15.43
C GLY A 77 2.27 -15.84 14.29
N ILE A 78 2.47 -15.09 13.18
CA ILE A 78 1.66 -15.25 11.96
C ILE A 78 2.06 -16.58 11.30
N LYS A 79 1.51 -17.68 11.80
CA LYS A 79 1.58 -18.98 11.13
C LYS A 79 0.58 -18.99 9.98
N LYS A 80 1.06 -18.76 8.77
CA LYS A 80 0.30 -19.03 7.55
C LYS A 80 0.45 -20.52 7.25
N ASP A 81 -0.55 -21.34 7.52
CA ASP A 81 -0.49 -22.80 7.26
C ASP A 81 -0.17 -23.13 5.79
N ARG A 82 -0.62 -22.31 4.83
CA ARG A 82 -0.24 -22.45 3.41
C ARG A 82 1.26 -22.25 3.17
N TYR A 83 1.90 -21.47 4.02
CA TYR A 83 3.31 -21.12 3.91
C TYR A 83 4.21 -22.24 4.44
N GLU A 84 3.80 -22.95 5.49
CA GLU A 84 4.46 -24.19 5.93
C GLU A 84 4.28 -25.31 4.90
N MET A 85 3.12 -25.38 4.25
CA MET A 85 2.86 -26.35 3.19
C MET A 85 3.70 -26.05 1.93
N MET A 86 3.78 -24.79 1.49
CA MET A 86 4.69 -24.38 0.41
C MET A 86 6.15 -24.55 0.81
N LYS A 87 6.54 -24.25 2.05
CA LYS A 87 7.89 -24.45 2.58
C LYS A 87 8.31 -25.93 2.54
N LYS A 88 7.38 -26.87 2.73
CA LYS A 88 7.63 -28.31 2.54
C LYS A 88 7.77 -28.70 1.06
N LEU A 89 7.10 -28.00 0.14
CA LEU A 89 7.21 -28.19 -1.31
C LEU A 89 8.41 -27.45 -1.94
N SER A 90 8.98 -26.45 -1.25
CA SER A 90 10.09 -25.61 -1.71
C SER A 90 11.37 -25.79 -0.89
N ASP A 91 11.60 -27.01 -0.39
CA ASP A 91 12.84 -27.42 0.27
C ASP A 91 13.26 -26.51 1.43
N GLY A 92 12.29 -26.07 2.23
CA GLY A 92 12.49 -25.23 3.40
C GLY A 92 12.50 -23.72 3.16
N LYS A 93 12.34 -23.23 1.92
CA LYS A 93 12.57 -21.82 1.56
C LYS A 93 11.29 -20.97 1.40
N CYS A 94 11.30 -19.81 2.05
CA CYS A 94 10.24 -18.81 2.17
C CYS A 94 10.17 -17.91 0.91
N LEU A 95 9.10 -18.03 0.11
CA LEU A 95 8.89 -17.25 -1.12
C LEU A 95 8.11 -15.95 -0.83
N LEU A 96 8.52 -14.81 -1.43
CA LEU A 96 7.87 -13.50 -1.27
C LEU A 96 6.40 -13.46 -1.72
N TYR A 97 6.03 -14.33 -2.66
CA TYR A 97 4.68 -14.42 -3.23
C TYR A 97 4.17 -15.86 -3.23
N THR A 98 2.86 -16.01 -3.12
CA THR A 98 2.15 -17.27 -3.35
C THR A 98 2.07 -17.56 -4.86
N VAL A 99 3.21 -17.56 -5.54
CA VAL A 99 3.29 -17.89 -6.97
C VAL A 99 3.59 -19.37 -7.15
N VAL A 100 2.79 -19.99 -8.01
CA VAL A 100 2.94 -21.37 -8.44
C VAL A 100 4.06 -21.43 -9.50
N PRO A 101 4.91 -22.47 -9.52
CA PRO A 101 5.89 -22.66 -10.59
C PRO A 101 5.19 -22.63 -11.95
N ILE A 102 5.79 -21.93 -12.91
CA ILE A 102 5.30 -21.91 -14.28
C ILE A 102 5.72 -23.23 -14.94
N PRO A 103 4.81 -23.94 -15.64
CA PRO A 103 5.16 -25.14 -16.39
C PRO A 103 6.30 -24.88 -17.38
N GLU A 104 7.22 -25.83 -17.55
CA GLU A 104 8.43 -25.66 -18.39
C GLU A 104 8.08 -25.25 -19.82
N THR A 105 7.05 -25.87 -20.40
CA THR A 105 6.55 -25.54 -21.74
C THR A 105 6.02 -24.11 -21.89
N MET A 106 5.61 -23.45 -20.81
CA MET A 106 5.21 -22.04 -20.85
C MET A 106 6.41 -21.09 -20.76
N LEU A 107 7.56 -21.54 -20.25
CA LEU A 107 8.73 -20.68 -20.06
C LEU A 107 9.29 -20.15 -21.38
N GLU A 108 9.13 -20.89 -22.48
CA GLU A 108 9.55 -20.46 -23.82
C GLU A 108 8.79 -19.23 -24.32
N TYR A 109 7.61 -18.95 -23.77
CA TYR A 109 6.75 -17.82 -24.15
C TYR A 109 6.85 -16.63 -23.18
N ILE A 110 7.76 -16.69 -22.21
CA ILE A 110 7.92 -15.66 -21.18
C ILE A 110 9.10 -14.77 -21.50
N TRP A 111 8.83 -13.47 -21.55
CA TRP A 111 9.83 -12.42 -21.65
C TRP A 111 9.87 -11.60 -20.36
N ASP A 112 11.08 -11.25 -19.93
CA ASP A 112 11.28 -10.34 -18.79
C ASP A 112 11.10 -8.89 -19.25
N TYR A 113 10.01 -8.26 -18.82
CA TYR A 113 9.73 -6.84 -19.07
C TYR A 113 10.53 -5.88 -18.17
N GLY A 114 11.32 -6.42 -17.24
CA GLY A 114 12.18 -5.66 -16.34
C GLY A 114 11.41 -4.91 -15.25
N HIS A 115 12.07 -3.90 -14.68
CA HIS A 115 11.50 -3.02 -13.67
C HIS A 115 11.38 -1.60 -14.18
N LEU A 116 10.39 -0.88 -13.67
CA LEU A 116 10.31 0.56 -13.86
C LEU A 116 11.59 1.17 -13.30
N ASP A 117 12.38 1.82 -14.15
CA ASP A 117 13.57 2.52 -13.68
C ASP A 117 13.15 3.70 -12.78
N GLN A 118 14.10 4.13 -11.95
CA GLN A 118 13.83 5.11 -10.90
C GLN A 118 13.40 6.48 -11.47
N ASP A 119 13.90 6.85 -12.65
CA ASP A 119 13.58 8.15 -13.26
C ASP A 119 12.18 8.12 -13.86
N THR A 120 11.84 7.06 -14.58
CA THR A 120 10.48 6.84 -15.09
C THR A 120 9.47 6.74 -13.95
N GLU A 121 9.79 6.01 -12.87
CA GLU A 121 8.94 5.95 -11.68
C GLU A 121 8.68 7.32 -11.08
N ARG A 122 9.72 8.15 -10.98
CA ARG A 122 9.61 9.51 -10.47
C ARG A 122 8.68 10.37 -11.34
N VAL A 123 8.72 10.22 -12.66
CA VAL A 123 7.80 10.90 -13.59
C VAL A 123 6.35 10.46 -13.37
N TYR A 124 6.10 9.16 -13.15
CA TYR A 124 4.77 8.66 -12.80
C TYR A 124 4.30 9.21 -11.45
N ILE A 125 5.16 9.20 -10.42
CA ILE A 125 4.87 9.78 -9.11
C ILE A 125 4.47 11.26 -9.26
N GLN A 126 5.28 12.05 -9.97
CA GLN A 126 4.98 13.45 -10.22
C GLN A 126 3.63 13.65 -10.92
N THR A 127 3.32 12.82 -11.92
CA THR A 127 2.05 12.88 -12.64
C THR A 127 0.87 12.53 -11.74
N MET A 128 0.99 11.50 -10.91
CA MET A 128 -0.05 11.09 -9.97
C MET A 128 -0.29 12.13 -8.87
N LEU A 129 0.76 12.78 -8.37
CA LEU A 129 0.64 13.84 -7.36
C LEU A 129 -0.09 15.08 -7.91
N LYS A 130 -0.19 15.26 -9.23
CA LYS A 130 -1.04 16.33 -9.82
C LYS A 130 -2.53 16.14 -9.53
N THR A 131 -2.96 14.94 -9.13
CA THR A 131 -4.34 14.66 -8.69
C THR A 131 -4.66 15.20 -7.28
N CYS A 132 -3.70 15.88 -6.65
CA CYS A 132 -3.83 16.52 -5.35
C CYS A 132 -3.84 18.06 -5.50
N PRO A 133 -4.99 18.72 -5.72
CA PRO A 133 -5.03 20.13 -6.15
C PRO A 133 -4.39 21.09 -5.14
N SER A 134 -4.63 20.88 -3.85
CA SER A 134 -4.06 21.70 -2.79
C SER A 134 -2.54 21.54 -2.64
N LEU A 135 -1.97 20.42 -3.10
CA LEU A 135 -0.53 20.21 -3.11
C LEU A 135 0.08 20.98 -4.28
N VAL A 136 -0.53 20.86 -5.47
CA VAL A 136 -0.11 21.55 -6.70
C VAL A 136 -0.15 23.07 -6.55
N LYS A 137 -1.13 23.61 -5.82
CA LYS A 137 -1.21 25.06 -5.52
C LYS A 137 0.02 25.61 -4.79
N HIS A 138 0.76 24.76 -4.08
CA HIS A 138 1.96 25.13 -3.35
C HIS A 138 3.18 24.51 -4.01
N GLU A 139 3.71 25.17 -5.04
CA GLU A 139 4.79 24.64 -5.90
C GLU A 139 6.00 24.12 -5.13
N GLN A 140 6.49 24.86 -4.12
CA GLN A 140 7.60 24.42 -3.28
C GLN A 140 7.28 23.12 -2.51
N LEU A 141 6.05 22.98 -2.03
CA LEU A 141 5.59 21.78 -1.34
C LEU A 141 5.43 20.61 -2.30
N PHE A 142 4.86 20.84 -3.48
CA PHE A 142 4.75 19.84 -4.54
C PHE A 142 6.13 19.32 -4.96
N ASN A 143 7.07 20.23 -5.24
CA ASN A 143 8.44 19.90 -5.64
C ASN A 143 9.23 19.19 -4.52
N ALA A 144 8.89 19.42 -3.25
CA ALA A 144 9.46 18.68 -2.12
C ALA A 144 8.84 17.29 -1.96
N PHE A 145 7.54 17.10 -2.18
CA PHE A 145 6.87 15.83 -1.94
C PHE A 145 7.07 14.79 -3.04
N VAL A 146 7.33 15.19 -4.29
CA VAL A 146 7.72 14.26 -5.35
C VAL A 146 8.94 13.42 -4.95
N PRO A 147 10.11 14.01 -4.60
CA PRO A 147 11.26 13.23 -4.17
C PRO A 147 11.03 12.49 -2.85
N LEU A 148 10.29 13.04 -1.88
CA LEU A 148 10.00 12.33 -0.62
C LEU A 148 9.19 11.05 -0.85
N VAL A 149 8.20 11.06 -1.75
CA VAL A 149 7.43 9.85 -2.10
C VAL A 149 8.32 8.84 -2.84
N SER A 150 9.15 9.29 -3.78
CA SER A 150 10.12 8.43 -4.47
C SER A 150 11.14 7.80 -3.50
N GLN A 151 11.72 8.60 -2.61
CA GLN A 151 12.66 8.10 -1.59
C GLN A 151 11.98 7.15 -0.60
N SER A 152 10.70 7.37 -0.29
CA SER A 152 9.93 6.46 0.55
C SER A 152 9.75 5.09 -0.11
N GLN A 153 9.47 5.05 -1.42
CA GLN A 153 9.44 3.80 -2.17
C GLN A 153 10.80 3.08 -2.09
N LEU A 154 11.89 3.79 -2.38
CA LEU A 154 13.25 3.24 -2.32
C LEU A 154 13.63 2.73 -0.92
N PHE A 155 13.24 3.46 0.11
CA PHE A 155 13.49 3.06 1.50
C PHE A 155 12.79 1.76 1.84
N MET A 156 11.51 1.62 1.46
CA MET A 156 10.78 0.36 1.63
C MET A 156 11.41 -0.79 0.86
N ARG A 157 11.86 -0.55 -0.39
CA ARG A 157 12.55 -1.56 -1.21
C ARG A 157 13.84 -2.06 -0.59
N LYS A 158 14.62 -1.14 0.01
CA LYS A 158 15.88 -1.46 0.68
C LYS A 158 15.66 -2.33 1.92
N ILE A 159 14.55 -2.12 2.61
CA ILE A 159 14.26 -2.79 3.87
C ILE A 159 13.53 -4.11 3.63
N GLU A 160 12.50 -4.15 2.80
CA GLU A 160 11.73 -5.35 2.48
C GLU A 160 12.27 -6.05 1.22
N ASP A 161 11.82 -5.62 0.03
CA ASP A 161 12.19 -6.12 -1.30
C ASP A 161 11.75 -5.13 -2.40
N VAL A 162 12.29 -5.23 -3.62
CA VAL A 162 11.96 -4.37 -4.77
C VAL A 162 10.45 -4.27 -5.03
N SER A 163 9.71 -5.36 -4.81
CA SER A 163 8.28 -5.43 -5.06
C SER A 163 7.40 -5.13 -3.84
N SER A 164 8.00 -4.66 -2.73
CA SER A 164 7.29 -4.25 -1.49
C SER A 164 6.39 -3.02 -1.67
N VAL A 165 6.63 -2.25 -2.73
CA VAL A 165 5.94 -1.01 -3.04
C VAL A 165 5.75 -0.85 -4.54
N SER A 166 4.71 -0.13 -4.91
CA SER A 166 4.35 0.16 -6.29
C SER A 166 3.63 1.50 -6.41
N LEU A 167 3.28 1.90 -7.63
CA LEU A 167 2.39 3.04 -7.86
C LEU A 167 1.03 2.92 -7.16
N ARG A 168 0.60 1.71 -6.73
CA ARG A 168 -0.60 1.56 -5.89
C ARG A 168 -0.46 2.28 -4.53
N ASP A 169 0.75 2.33 -3.97
CA ASP A 169 1.03 3.08 -2.73
C ASP A 169 0.98 4.60 -2.96
N VAL A 170 1.36 5.05 -4.16
CA VAL A 170 1.23 6.46 -4.59
C VAL A 170 -0.24 6.83 -4.78
N THR A 171 -1.05 5.95 -5.38
CA THR A 171 -2.51 6.13 -5.45
C THR A 171 -3.11 6.26 -4.04
N ARG A 172 -2.66 5.40 -3.11
CA ARG A 172 -3.11 5.46 -1.71
C ARG A 172 -2.69 6.77 -1.05
N PHE A 173 -1.47 7.25 -1.31
CA PHE A 173 -1.01 8.56 -0.84
C PHE A 173 -1.93 9.68 -1.32
N CYS A 174 -2.23 9.75 -2.62
CA CYS A 174 -3.10 10.80 -3.17
C CYS A 174 -4.51 10.77 -2.56
N ARG A 175 -5.05 9.57 -2.37
CA ARG A 175 -6.36 9.37 -1.70
C ARG A 175 -6.35 9.89 -0.27
N LEU A 176 -5.36 9.48 0.53
CA LEU A 176 -5.22 9.89 1.92
C LEU A 176 -4.96 11.39 2.03
N TYR A 177 -4.11 11.95 1.16
CA TYR A 177 -3.83 13.37 1.11
C TYR A 177 -5.11 14.19 0.94
N ASN A 178 -5.92 13.86 -0.08
CA ASN A 178 -7.15 14.59 -0.36
C ASN A 178 -8.14 14.49 0.82
N TRP A 179 -8.23 13.33 1.46
CA TRP A 179 -9.04 13.15 2.65
C TRP A 179 -8.54 13.98 3.85
N PHE A 180 -7.24 13.90 4.17
CA PHE A 180 -6.66 14.68 5.27
C PHE A 180 -6.80 16.17 5.04
N HIS A 181 -6.56 16.65 3.82
CA HIS A 181 -6.72 18.07 3.50
C HIS A 181 -8.17 18.53 3.78
N GLY A 182 -9.17 17.75 3.38
CA GLY A 182 -10.57 18.03 3.71
C GLY A 182 -10.85 17.98 5.21
N SER A 183 -10.45 16.90 5.88
CA SER A 183 -10.73 16.68 7.30
C SER A 183 -10.03 17.71 8.20
N ILE A 184 -8.78 18.08 7.92
CA ILE A 184 -8.06 19.12 8.68
C ILE A 184 -8.76 20.48 8.52
N ASN A 185 -9.21 20.86 7.31
CA ASN A 185 -9.95 22.12 7.12
C ASN A 185 -11.25 22.15 7.94
N ILE A 186 -11.97 21.03 8.04
CA ILE A 186 -13.19 20.93 8.85
C ILE A 186 -12.86 21.05 10.34
N ARG A 187 -11.79 20.40 10.81
CA ARG A 187 -11.40 20.48 12.23
C ARG A 187 -10.81 21.84 12.63
N SER A 188 -10.22 22.55 11.68
CA SER A 188 -9.53 23.82 11.89
C SER A 188 -10.43 25.05 11.72
N THR A 189 -11.75 24.90 11.61
CA THR A 189 -12.66 26.04 11.37
C THR A 189 -12.59 27.11 12.46
N ASN A 190 -12.17 26.76 13.67
CA ASN A 190 -12.06 27.67 14.81
C ASN A 190 -10.65 28.26 15.00
N SER A 191 -9.63 27.71 14.34
CA SER A 191 -8.23 28.12 14.42
C SER A 191 -7.74 28.34 12.99
N SER A 192 -7.67 29.61 12.56
CA SER A 192 -7.31 30.00 11.19
C SER A 192 -5.89 29.55 10.80
N LEU A 193 -5.74 28.26 10.47
CA LEU A 193 -4.50 27.67 10.01
C LEU A 193 -4.24 28.13 8.57
N PRO A 194 -3.03 28.63 8.26
CA PRO A 194 -2.67 28.98 6.89
C PRO A 194 -2.88 27.80 5.93
N PRO A 195 -3.40 28.01 4.70
CA PRO A 195 -3.64 26.93 3.74
C PRO A 195 -2.41 26.05 3.46
N LEU A 196 -1.23 26.66 3.43
CA LEU A 196 0.05 25.95 3.27
C LEU A 196 0.30 24.96 4.41
N ASN A 197 -0.04 25.33 5.66
CA ASN A 197 0.13 24.45 6.81
C ASN A 197 -0.84 23.25 6.73
N VAL A 198 -2.09 23.48 6.30
CA VAL A 198 -3.06 22.40 6.09
C VAL A 198 -2.57 21.43 5.01
N ALA A 199 -2.12 21.95 3.87
CA ALA A 199 -1.58 21.14 2.79
C ALA A 199 -0.35 20.33 3.24
N ARG A 200 0.57 20.95 3.99
CA ARG A 200 1.76 20.28 4.53
C ARG A 200 1.42 19.19 5.53
N ARG A 201 0.53 19.48 6.50
CA ARG A 201 0.04 18.52 7.51
C ARG A 201 -0.60 17.31 6.84
N ALA A 202 -1.50 17.54 5.87
CA ALA A 202 -2.16 16.48 5.12
C ALA A 202 -1.17 15.58 4.35
N ALA A 203 -0.14 16.19 3.74
CA ALA A 203 0.88 15.46 3.00
C ALA A 203 1.75 14.58 3.92
N PHE A 204 2.17 15.07 5.08
CA PHE A 204 2.91 14.24 6.04
C PHE A 204 2.07 13.11 6.61
N ALA A 205 0.82 13.38 7.02
CA ALA A 205 -0.06 12.36 7.56
C ALA A 205 -0.33 11.23 6.53
N ALA A 206 -0.54 11.58 5.26
CA ALA A 206 -0.68 10.62 4.18
C ALA A 206 0.60 9.81 3.96
N LEU A 207 1.78 10.45 3.99
CA LEU A 207 3.06 9.78 3.83
C LEU A 207 3.32 8.77 4.96
N PHE A 208 3.05 9.17 6.21
CA PHE A 208 3.20 8.31 7.37
C PHE A 208 2.30 7.07 7.31
N LEU A 209 1.03 7.22 6.91
CA LEU A 209 0.13 6.08 6.71
C LEU A 209 0.53 5.15 5.57
N CYS A 210 1.11 5.68 4.50
CA CYS A 210 1.57 4.84 3.39
C CYS A 210 2.83 4.04 3.72
N TYR A 211 3.73 4.57 4.53
CA TYR A 211 5.09 4.02 4.68
C TYR A 211 5.51 3.78 6.14
N TYR A 212 5.41 4.77 7.02
CA TYR A 212 5.97 4.68 8.39
C TYR A 212 5.31 3.65 9.29
N PHE A 213 3.98 3.57 9.27
CA PHE A 213 3.26 2.61 10.13
C PHE A 213 3.47 1.15 9.68
N ARG A 214 3.97 0.92 8.46
CA ARG A 214 4.37 -0.40 7.98
C ARG A 214 5.72 -0.85 8.53
N LEU A 215 6.54 0.09 9.03
CA LEU A 215 7.90 -0.22 9.46
C LEU A 215 7.89 -1.06 10.76
N PRO A 216 8.67 -2.15 10.81
CA PRO A 216 8.50 -3.19 11.81
C PRO A 216 9.20 -2.85 13.14
N SER A 217 10.21 -1.98 13.09
CA SER A 217 11.03 -1.64 14.25
C SER A 217 11.10 -0.14 14.46
N VAL A 218 11.27 0.25 15.72
CA VAL A 218 11.52 1.63 16.12
C VAL A 218 12.79 2.18 15.44
N GLN A 219 13.80 1.33 15.22
CA GLN A 219 15.03 1.72 14.52
C GLN A 219 14.76 2.13 13.07
N PHE A 220 13.99 1.34 12.31
CA PHE A 220 13.64 1.69 10.94
C PHE A 220 12.72 2.92 10.88
N LYS A 221 11.81 3.06 11.85
CA LYS A 221 10.98 4.27 12.00
C LYS A 221 11.85 5.53 12.18
N TYR A 222 12.92 5.47 12.98
CA TYR A 222 13.85 6.59 13.13
C TYR A 222 14.64 6.86 11.84
N GLN A 223 15.24 5.84 11.23
CA GLN A 223 15.98 6.00 9.97
C GLN A 223 15.13 6.60 8.85
N TYR A 224 13.84 6.21 8.80
CA TYR A 224 12.90 6.75 7.83
C TYR A 224 12.65 8.24 8.07
N VAL A 225 12.38 8.63 9.32
CA VAL A 225 12.16 10.03 9.68
C VAL A 225 13.40 10.88 9.42
N ASP A 226 14.58 10.39 9.79
CA ASP A 226 15.85 11.09 9.54
C ASP A 226 16.05 11.35 8.04
N MET A 227 15.75 10.36 7.19
CA MET A 227 15.79 10.50 5.73
C MET A 227 14.80 11.56 5.20
N LEU A 228 13.58 11.60 5.74
CA LEU A 228 12.58 12.61 5.37
C LEU A 228 13.02 14.01 5.82
N GLU A 229 13.49 14.16 7.05
CA GLU A 229 13.95 15.45 7.61
C GLU A 229 15.18 15.98 6.84
N GLU A 230 16.15 15.13 6.50
CA GLU A 230 17.30 15.52 5.69
C GLU A 230 16.87 16.03 4.31
N SER A 231 15.92 15.34 3.67
CA SER A 231 15.43 15.69 2.33
C SER A 231 14.60 16.97 2.34
N LEU A 232 13.81 17.20 3.39
CA LEU A 232 13.06 18.43 3.59
C LEU A 232 13.97 19.64 3.86
N THR A 233 15.09 19.45 4.57
CA THR A 233 16.04 20.54 4.86
C THR A 233 16.59 21.15 3.57
N LYS A 234 16.73 20.33 2.52
CA LYS A 234 17.15 20.77 1.18
C LYS A 234 16.09 21.63 0.48
N SER A 235 14.81 21.43 0.79
CA SER A 235 13.67 22.14 0.18
C SER A 235 13.14 23.30 1.03
N PHE A 236 13.38 23.29 2.34
CA PHE A 236 12.88 24.26 3.32
C PHE A 236 14.00 24.64 4.30
N SER A 237 14.82 25.62 3.91
CA SER A 237 16.06 26.02 4.60
C SER A 237 15.90 26.49 6.06
N LEU A 238 14.67 26.69 6.55
CA LEU A 238 14.38 27.29 7.86
C LEU A 238 13.53 26.40 8.79
N VAL A 239 13.09 25.21 8.37
CA VAL A 239 11.99 24.49 9.07
C VAL A 239 12.46 23.37 10.02
N LEU A 240 13.73 22.94 9.97
CA LEU A 240 14.17 21.71 10.67
C LEU A 240 15.33 21.91 11.63
N MET A 241 15.23 22.91 12.51
CA MET A 241 16.18 23.07 13.62
C MET A 241 15.87 22.15 14.81
N GLU A 242 14.67 21.57 14.86
CA GLU A 242 14.24 20.71 15.95
C GLU A 242 14.37 19.23 15.58
N LYS A 243 15.10 18.47 16.41
CA LYS A 243 15.21 17.01 16.24
C LYS A 243 13.82 16.37 16.32
N ARG A 244 13.51 15.46 15.38
CA ARG A 244 12.27 14.67 15.34
C ARG A 244 11.02 15.54 15.18
N PHE A 245 11.13 16.67 14.50
CA PHE A 245 10.02 17.56 14.18
C PHE A 245 8.84 16.79 13.56
N LEU A 246 9.10 15.89 12.61
CA LEU A 246 8.01 15.17 11.92
C LEU A 246 7.27 14.19 12.85
N ILE A 247 7.95 13.59 13.83
CA ILE A 247 7.30 12.75 14.84
C ILE A 247 6.38 13.60 15.71
N LYS A 248 6.81 14.80 16.11
CA LYS A 248 5.95 15.70 16.90
C LYS A 248 4.72 16.14 16.11
N GLN A 249 4.86 16.41 14.81
CA GLN A 249 3.73 16.71 13.94
C GLN A 249 2.78 15.52 13.84
N LEU A 250 3.28 14.30 13.68
CA LEU A 250 2.46 13.09 13.69
C LEU A 250 1.72 12.91 15.03
N GLU A 251 2.41 13.05 16.15
CA GLU A 251 1.79 12.95 17.48
C GLU A 251 0.72 14.01 17.69
N ALA A 252 0.90 15.23 17.17
CA ALA A 252 -0.12 16.27 17.21
C ALA A 252 -1.37 15.88 16.40
N GLU A 253 -1.21 15.35 15.18
CA GLU A 253 -2.34 14.83 14.38
C GLU A 253 -3.08 13.67 15.06
N GLU A 254 -2.34 12.74 15.67
CA GLU A 254 -2.90 11.63 16.43
C GLU A 254 -3.71 12.12 17.62
N ASN A 255 -3.17 13.10 18.35
CA ASN A 255 -3.83 13.66 19.53
C ASN A 255 -5.07 14.47 19.14
N GLU A 256 -5.03 15.28 18.08
CA GLU A 256 -6.22 16.00 17.60
C GLU A 256 -7.37 15.04 17.26
N LEU A 257 -7.09 13.90 16.66
CA LEU A 257 -8.13 12.92 16.32
C LEU A 257 -8.64 12.12 17.52
N ILE A 258 -7.76 11.73 18.44
CA ILE A 258 -8.17 10.96 19.63
C ILE A 258 -8.88 11.84 20.67
N ASP A 259 -8.59 13.14 20.72
CA ASP A 259 -9.22 14.10 21.64
C ASP A 259 -10.70 14.34 21.28
N GLU A 260 -11.07 14.03 20.05
CA GLU A 260 -12.45 14.07 19.57
C GLU A 260 -13.24 12.79 19.90
N MET A 261 -12.58 11.76 20.46
CA MET A 261 -13.20 10.48 20.83
C MET A 261 -13.52 10.38 22.31
N GLU A 262 -14.60 9.67 22.62
CA GLU A 262 -14.91 9.23 23.97
C GLU A 262 -14.08 8.00 24.32
N LEU A 263 -13.25 8.14 25.35
CA LEU A 263 -12.43 7.06 25.88
C LEU A 263 -13.04 6.50 27.17
N PRO A 264 -13.01 5.17 27.40
CA PRO A 264 -13.41 4.58 28.67
C PRO A 264 -12.62 5.16 29.84
N ARG A 265 -13.26 5.32 31.01
CA ARG A 265 -12.61 5.85 32.22
C ARG A 265 -11.36 5.03 32.57
N GLY A 266 -10.27 5.73 32.90
CA GLY A 266 -8.98 5.11 33.23
C GLY A 266 -8.13 4.69 32.02
N THR A 267 -8.57 4.95 30.78
CA THR A 267 -7.79 4.65 29.57
C THR A 267 -6.63 5.62 29.42
N ALA A 268 -5.39 5.12 29.52
CA ALA A 268 -4.20 5.91 29.21
C ALA A 268 -4.02 6.06 27.70
N LYS A 269 -3.85 7.30 27.20
CA LYS A 269 -3.51 7.63 25.79
C LYS A 269 -2.05 7.30 25.49
N ASN A 270 -1.62 6.07 25.70
CA ASN A 270 -0.26 5.64 25.39
C ASN A 270 -0.03 5.64 23.87
N ARG A 271 1.24 5.66 23.45
CA ARG A 271 1.63 5.70 22.04
C ARG A 271 1.01 4.57 21.22
N ALA A 272 1.02 3.34 21.71
CA ALA A 272 0.49 2.19 20.98
C ALA A 272 -1.02 2.32 20.71
N LEU A 273 -1.78 2.81 21.70
CA LEU A 273 -3.21 3.06 21.56
C LEU A 273 -3.47 4.19 20.54
N ARG A 274 -2.73 5.31 20.63
CA ARG A 274 -2.86 6.43 19.70
C ARG A 274 -2.56 6.02 18.25
N GLU A 275 -1.42 5.38 18.01
CA GLU A 275 -1.03 4.90 16.67
C GLU A 275 -2.09 3.93 16.12
N ASN A 276 -2.57 2.96 16.92
CA ASN A 276 -3.59 2.00 16.48
C ASN A 276 -4.93 2.69 16.15
N ILE A 277 -5.41 3.61 16.99
CA ILE A 277 -6.66 4.35 16.75
C ILE A 277 -6.52 5.19 15.48
N PHE A 278 -5.41 5.92 15.33
CA PHE A 278 -5.14 6.76 14.17
C PHE A 278 -5.18 5.96 12.88
N VAL A 279 -4.41 4.87 12.81
CA VAL A 279 -4.38 4.00 11.62
C VAL A 279 -5.75 3.39 11.35
N LEU A 280 -6.42 2.82 12.36
CA LEU A 280 -7.73 2.20 12.20
C LEU A 280 -8.79 3.18 11.70
N LEU A 281 -8.91 4.34 12.35
CA LEU A 281 -9.89 5.36 12.00
C LEU A 281 -9.71 5.78 10.53
N VAL A 282 -8.50 6.21 10.17
CA VAL A 282 -8.25 6.75 8.83
C VAL A 282 -8.45 5.68 7.76
N CYS A 283 -8.00 4.44 8.01
CA CYS A 283 -8.20 3.31 7.11
C CYS A 283 -9.69 2.96 6.95
N ILE A 284 -10.47 2.94 8.03
CA ILE A 284 -11.92 2.64 7.97
C ILE A 284 -12.65 3.69 7.14
N VAL A 285 -12.44 4.98 7.45
CA VAL A 285 -13.09 6.09 6.73
C VAL A 285 -12.70 6.08 5.25
N ASN A 286 -11.44 5.76 4.96
CA ASN A 286 -10.95 5.63 3.59
C ASN A 286 -11.14 4.23 3.00
N ARG A 287 -11.91 3.31 3.59
CA ARG A 287 -12.11 1.95 3.06
C ARG A 287 -10.81 1.28 2.57
N ILE A 288 -9.72 1.47 3.33
CA ILE A 288 -8.43 0.84 3.10
C ILE A 288 -8.38 -0.35 4.07
N PRO A 289 -8.23 -1.59 3.57
CA PRO A 289 -8.05 -2.74 4.45
C PRO A 289 -6.83 -2.56 5.35
N VAL A 290 -6.99 -2.85 6.64
CA VAL A 290 -5.93 -2.72 7.65
C VAL A 290 -5.85 -4.00 8.46
N ILE A 291 -4.62 -4.44 8.73
CA ILE A 291 -4.33 -5.60 9.58
C ILE A 291 -3.40 -5.10 10.69
N LEU A 292 -3.88 -5.16 11.94
CA LEU A 292 -3.06 -4.81 13.10
C LEU A 292 -2.33 -6.04 13.63
N CYS A 293 -1.00 -6.02 13.50
CA CYS A 293 -0.11 -7.08 13.95
C CYS A 293 0.65 -6.65 15.21
N GLY A 294 0.78 -7.53 16.19
CA GLY A 294 1.62 -7.29 17.37
C GLY A 294 1.36 -8.25 18.51
N LYS A 295 2.28 -8.29 19.49
CA LYS A 295 2.18 -9.17 20.67
C LYS A 295 0.89 -8.90 21.48
N PRO A 296 0.41 -9.88 22.28
CA PRO A 296 -0.69 -9.64 23.23
C PRO A 296 -0.40 -8.41 24.11
N GLY A 297 -1.44 -7.65 24.47
CA GLY A 297 -1.30 -6.43 25.29
C GLY A 297 -0.95 -5.13 24.55
N CYS A 298 -0.70 -5.14 23.23
CA CYS A 298 -0.41 -3.91 22.46
C CYS A 298 -1.66 -3.05 22.12
N SER A 299 -2.67 -3.00 22.99
CA SER A 299 -3.87 -2.13 22.86
C SER A 299 -4.69 -2.27 21.55
N LYS A 300 -4.54 -3.38 20.81
CA LYS A 300 -5.20 -3.59 19.50
C LYS A 300 -6.73 -3.71 19.63
N THR A 301 -7.20 -4.64 20.46
CA THR A 301 -8.63 -4.88 20.68
C THR A 301 -9.32 -3.65 21.26
N SER A 302 -8.66 -2.98 22.21
CA SER A 302 -9.16 -1.75 22.80
C SER A 302 -9.30 -0.62 21.77
N ALA A 303 -8.31 -0.45 20.87
CA ALA A 303 -8.39 0.52 19.79
C ALA A 303 -9.57 0.26 18.85
N VAL A 304 -9.80 -1.01 18.47
CA VAL A 304 -10.96 -1.40 17.64
C VAL A 304 -12.27 -1.05 18.33
N GLN A 305 -12.42 -1.39 19.62
CA GLN A 305 -13.62 -1.08 20.39
C GLN A 305 -13.88 0.42 20.46
N ILE A 306 -12.85 1.23 20.74
CA ILE A 306 -12.95 2.69 20.82
C ILE A 306 -13.35 3.28 19.47
N VAL A 307 -12.75 2.84 18.37
CA VAL A 307 -13.09 3.37 17.04
C VAL A 307 -14.54 3.02 16.67
N ILE A 308 -14.96 1.77 16.88
CA ILE A 308 -16.34 1.35 16.60
C ILE A 308 -17.35 2.12 17.47
N SER A 309 -17.07 2.32 18.76
CA SER A 309 -18.00 3.02 19.66
C SER A 309 -18.15 4.51 19.31
N ASN A 310 -17.17 5.10 18.61
CA ASN A 310 -17.17 6.52 18.24
C ASN A 310 -17.66 6.79 16.80
N LEU A 311 -17.74 5.78 15.93
CA LEU A 311 -18.19 5.90 14.54
C LEU A 311 -19.71 5.70 14.37
N ASN A 312 -20.52 6.47 15.10
CA ASN A 312 -22.00 6.39 15.06
C ASN A 312 -22.66 7.38 14.07
N GLY A 313 -21.89 7.99 13.16
CA GLY A 313 -22.39 8.93 12.15
C GLY A 313 -23.06 10.15 12.78
N LYS A 314 -24.31 10.45 12.41
CA LYS A 314 -25.07 11.59 12.96
C LYS A 314 -25.33 11.51 14.47
N LYS A 315 -25.15 10.33 15.08
CA LYS A 315 -25.27 10.13 16.54
C LYS A 315 -23.95 10.34 17.28
N SER A 316 -22.84 10.55 16.57
CA SER A 316 -21.57 10.91 17.19
C SER A 316 -21.64 12.33 17.75
N LYS A 317 -21.12 12.55 18.96
CA LYS A 317 -21.15 13.88 19.61
C LYS A 317 -20.30 14.92 18.89
N LYS A 318 -19.31 14.49 18.10
CA LYS A 318 -18.40 15.34 17.32
C LYS A 318 -18.20 14.79 15.91
N HIS A 319 -18.01 15.68 14.94
CA HIS A 319 -17.77 15.33 13.53
C HIS A 319 -16.26 15.21 13.28
N ILE A 320 -15.80 13.99 12.99
CA ILE A 320 -14.40 13.64 12.67
C ILE A 320 -14.28 13.40 11.15
#